data_AF-X1UB78-F1
#
_entry.id   AF-X1UB78-F1
#
_cell.length_a   1.000
_cell.length_b   1.000
_cell.length_c   1.000
_cell.angle_alpha   90.00
_cell.angle_beta   90.00
_cell.angle_gamma   90.00
#
_symmetry.space_group_name_H-M   'P 1'
#
loop_
_entity.id
_entity.type
_entity.pdbx_description
1 polymer ?
#
loop_
_entity_poly.entity_id
_entity_poly.type
_entity_poly.pdbx_seq_one_letter_code
_entity_poly.pdbx_strand_id
1 'polypeptide(L)'
;FVMLLLRTLIILLIILAFARPAIRSVFKEDGRTSAIIIIDGTASMLYVDNGELLFNKALRKAEEIINFLKKDDTAAIIFSGNNPTFPVPELTGDKNRLLKVLKNSENSWSRGNPIRSFNMAFDLLNSSGALNKEIYYLTDGASNAFPDSINNTNESIRLYTILLGPEKREGSVIEDINLVDKLLAPGKKTTFRVSALAGSEGNEMDIEFFVNGERKGKASVIKRSGNIVGTDFSYIPENEGWYSIYATIRDGYFETGEKRRITIHVPHIV
;
A
#
# COMPACT_ATOMS: atom_id res chain seq x y z
N PHE A 1 23.83 -47.03 -36.66
CA PHE A 1 24.09 -46.44 -35.32
C PHE A 1 24.03 -44.91 -35.33
N VAL A 2 24.76 -44.22 -36.21
CA VAL A 2 24.79 -42.74 -36.28
C VAL A 2 23.41 -42.09 -36.45
N MET A 3 22.56 -42.64 -37.32
CA MET A 3 21.19 -42.15 -37.54
C MET A 3 20.29 -42.27 -36.30
N LEU A 4 20.53 -43.27 -35.45
CA LEU A 4 19.77 -43.50 -34.22
C LEU A 4 20.18 -42.51 -33.15
N LEU A 5 21.48 -42.23 -33.06
CA LEU A 5 22.08 -41.29 -32.12
C LEU A 5 21.70 -39.83 -32.45
N LEU A 6 21.64 -39.49 -33.74
CA LEU A 6 21.17 -38.17 -34.16
C LEU A 6 19.68 -37.97 -33.86
N ARG A 7 18.87 -39.02 -34.03
CA ARG A 7 17.43 -38.97 -33.74
C ARG A 7 17.15 -38.77 -32.26
N THR A 8 17.87 -39.48 -31.39
CA THR A 8 17.74 -39.30 -29.93
C THR A 8 18.27 -37.95 -29.48
N LEU A 9 19.36 -37.44 -30.08
CA LEU A 9 19.90 -36.12 -29.76
C LEU A 9 18.94 -34.99 -30.13
N ILE A 10 18.30 -35.07 -31.30
CA ILE A 10 17.30 -34.08 -31.73
C ILE A 10 16.09 -34.09 -30.79
N ILE A 11 15.59 -35.27 -30.42
CA ILE A 11 14.46 -35.38 -29.48
C ILE A 11 14.86 -34.81 -28.10
N LEU A 12 16.08 -35.09 -27.61
CA LEU A 12 16.58 -34.54 -26.36
C LEU A 12 16.69 -33.00 -26.39
N LEU A 13 17.19 -32.43 -27.50
CA LEU A 13 17.29 -30.98 -27.68
C LEU A 13 15.92 -30.32 -27.78
N ILE A 14 14.94 -30.96 -28.42
CA ILE A 14 13.55 -30.48 -28.47
C ILE A 14 12.95 -30.52 -27.06
N ILE A 15 13.14 -31.62 -26.31
CA ILE A 15 12.70 -31.72 -24.91
C ILE A 15 13.36 -30.62 -24.08
N LEU A 16 14.66 -30.35 -24.22
CA LEU A 16 15.33 -29.26 -23.52
C LEU A 16 14.83 -27.88 -23.94
N ALA A 17 14.51 -27.67 -25.22
CA ALA A 17 13.98 -26.39 -25.70
C ALA A 17 12.57 -26.10 -25.12
N PHE A 18 11.72 -27.12 -25.04
CA PHE A 18 10.35 -27.00 -24.50
C PHE A 18 10.27 -27.13 -22.99
N ALA A 19 11.11 -27.96 -22.37
CA ALA A 19 11.22 -28.07 -20.92
C ALA A 19 11.74 -26.78 -20.29
N ARG A 20 12.25 -25.84 -21.13
CA ARG A 20 12.73 -24.51 -20.75
C ARG A 20 13.46 -24.63 -19.40
N PRO A 21 14.50 -25.49 -19.33
CA PRO A 21 15.14 -25.84 -18.07
C PRO A 21 15.50 -24.53 -17.38
N ALA A 22 15.28 -24.49 -16.07
CA ALA A 22 15.53 -23.33 -15.23
C ALA A 22 17.04 -23.05 -15.09
N ILE A 23 17.78 -23.02 -16.21
CA ILE A 23 19.19 -22.62 -16.38
C ILE A 23 19.33 -21.09 -16.18
N ARG A 24 18.39 -20.45 -15.50
CA ARG A 24 18.60 -19.11 -14.93
C ARG A 24 19.35 -19.16 -13.59
N SER A 25 19.76 -20.34 -13.11
CA SER A 25 20.26 -20.49 -11.73
C SER A 25 21.66 -21.11 -11.58
N VAL A 26 22.31 -21.59 -12.64
CA VAL A 26 23.64 -22.25 -12.51
C VAL A 26 24.80 -21.24 -12.45
N PHE A 27 24.60 -20.03 -13.00
CA PHE A 27 25.48 -18.87 -12.77
C PHE A 27 24.81 -17.92 -11.78
N LYS A 28 24.51 -18.39 -10.56
CA LYS A 28 24.31 -17.47 -9.45
C LYS A 28 25.71 -17.03 -9.05
N GLU A 29 26.21 -15.97 -9.68
CA GLU A 29 27.22 -15.15 -9.01
C GLU A 29 26.61 -14.80 -7.66
N ASP A 30 27.20 -15.31 -6.59
CA ASP A 30 26.81 -15.05 -5.21
C ASP A 30 27.21 -13.60 -4.86
N GLY A 31 26.66 -12.66 -5.64
CA GLY A 31 26.86 -11.23 -5.48
C GLY A 31 26.01 -10.73 -4.33
N ARG A 32 26.63 -9.89 -3.50
CA ARG A 32 25.96 -9.17 -2.41
C ARG A 32 24.69 -8.50 -2.93
N THR A 33 23.62 -8.61 -2.14
CA THR A 33 22.32 -7.99 -2.45
C THR A 33 22.06 -6.81 -1.54
N SER A 34 21.63 -5.69 -2.11
CA SER A 34 21.00 -4.60 -1.39
C SER A 34 19.51 -4.61 -1.69
N ALA A 35 18.71 -4.84 -0.66
CA ALA A 35 17.25 -4.92 -0.75
C ALA A 35 16.60 -3.74 -0.03
N ILE A 36 15.57 -3.15 -0.61
CA ILE A 36 14.72 -2.17 0.09
C ILE A 36 13.31 -2.74 0.18
N ILE A 37 12.79 -2.82 1.40
CA ILE A 37 11.45 -3.29 1.69
C ILE A 37 10.57 -2.06 1.90
N ILE A 38 9.73 -1.76 0.91
CA ILE A 38 8.73 -0.71 1.00
C ILE A 38 7.43 -1.34 1.47
N ILE A 39 6.94 -0.94 2.63
CA ILE A 39 5.67 -1.41 3.21
C ILE A 39 4.63 -0.33 3.01
N ASP A 40 3.52 -0.68 2.37
CA ASP A 40 2.40 0.23 2.21
C ASP A 40 1.75 0.55 3.57
N GLY A 41 1.75 1.84 3.93
CA GLY A 41 1.08 2.39 5.11
C GLY A 41 -0.15 3.20 4.76
N THR A 42 -0.74 2.97 3.58
CA THR A 42 -2.04 3.51 3.21
C THR A 42 -3.15 2.99 4.13
N ALA A 43 -4.25 3.75 4.19
CA ALA A 43 -5.44 3.35 4.92
C ALA A 43 -6.04 2.02 4.44
N SER A 44 -5.90 1.67 3.16
CA SER A 44 -6.47 0.43 2.61
C SER A 44 -5.81 -0.84 3.17
N MET A 45 -4.56 -0.72 3.67
CA MET A 45 -3.86 -1.77 4.40
C MET A 45 -4.44 -2.06 5.80
N LEU A 46 -5.44 -1.31 6.25
CA LEU A 46 -6.24 -1.61 7.45
C LEU A 46 -7.36 -2.62 7.19
N TYR A 47 -7.50 -3.11 5.96
CA TYR A 47 -8.41 -4.19 5.66
C TYR A 47 -8.07 -5.44 6.50
N VAL A 48 -9.09 -6.08 7.08
CA VAL A 48 -8.93 -7.34 7.81
C VAL A 48 -9.33 -8.48 6.87
N ASP A 49 -8.36 -9.32 6.53
CA ASP A 49 -8.53 -10.52 5.72
C ASP A 49 -8.39 -11.75 6.61
N ASN A 50 -9.44 -12.58 6.72
CA ASN A 50 -9.44 -13.78 7.56
C ASN A 50 -9.00 -13.53 9.03
N GLY A 51 -9.43 -12.42 9.62
CA GLY A 51 -9.11 -12.04 11.00
C GLY A 51 -7.73 -11.40 11.20
N GLU A 52 -6.94 -11.18 10.14
CA GLU A 52 -5.64 -10.51 10.18
C GLU A 52 -5.66 -9.20 9.37
N LEU A 53 -5.13 -8.10 9.91
CA LEU A 53 -4.94 -6.86 9.14
C LEU A 53 -3.94 -7.07 8.00
N LEU A 54 -4.21 -6.55 6.80
CA LEU A 54 -3.26 -6.62 5.68
C LEU A 54 -1.91 -5.98 6.02
N PHE A 55 -1.90 -4.93 6.82
CA PHE A 55 -0.67 -4.34 7.34
C PHE A 55 0.14 -5.35 8.17
N ASN A 56 -0.50 -6.10 9.07
CA ASN A 56 0.18 -7.14 9.85
C ASN A 56 0.71 -8.27 8.95
N LYS A 57 -0.09 -8.65 7.93
CA LYS A 57 0.33 -9.59 6.89
C LYS A 57 1.56 -9.07 6.12
N ALA A 58 1.63 -7.76 5.87
CA ALA A 58 2.79 -7.10 5.26
C ALA A 58 4.02 -7.17 6.16
N LEU A 59 3.89 -6.86 7.45
CA LEU A 59 4.99 -6.96 8.43
C LEU A 59 5.55 -8.38 8.49
N ARG A 60 4.69 -9.40 8.53
CA ARG A 60 5.10 -10.80 8.51
C ARG A 60 5.82 -11.19 7.22
N LYS A 61 5.35 -10.71 6.07
CA LYS A 61 6.02 -10.93 4.77
C LYS A 61 7.37 -10.21 4.70
N ALA A 62 7.49 -9.01 5.28
CA ALA A 62 8.75 -8.32 5.42
C ALA A 62 9.74 -9.08 6.32
N GLU A 63 9.26 -9.65 7.42
CA GLU A 63 10.06 -10.53 8.29
C GLU A 63 10.54 -11.78 7.55
N GLU A 64 9.68 -12.44 6.76
CA GLU A 64 10.07 -13.55 5.89
C GLU A 64 11.22 -13.13 4.94
N ILE A 65 11.11 -11.97 4.27
CA ILE A 65 12.16 -11.45 3.37
C ILE A 65 13.47 -11.21 4.13
N ILE A 66 13.44 -10.56 5.29
CA ILE A 66 14.64 -10.28 6.10
C ILE A 66 15.33 -11.58 6.53
N ASN A 67 14.54 -12.61 6.86
CA ASN A 67 15.07 -13.90 7.26
C ASN A 67 15.80 -14.60 6.10
N PHE A 68 15.39 -14.39 4.84
CA PHE A 68 16.06 -14.93 3.65
C PHE A 68 17.37 -14.23 3.26
N LEU A 69 17.67 -13.04 3.80
CA LEU A 69 18.92 -12.32 3.50
C LEU A 69 20.15 -13.15 3.93
N LYS A 70 21.20 -13.17 3.11
CA LYS A 70 22.48 -13.80 3.45
C LYS A 70 23.34 -12.90 4.33
N LYS A 71 24.47 -13.42 4.82
CA LYS A 71 25.38 -12.73 5.75
C LYS A 71 25.95 -11.42 5.17
N ASP A 72 26.18 -11.38 3.86
CA ASP A 72 26.73 -10.20 3.16
C ASP A 72 25.65 -9.33 2.50
N ASP A 73 24.37 -9.70 2.66
CA ASP A 73 23.27 -8.90 2.13
C ASP A 73 22.94 -7.76 3.08
N THR A 74 22.43 -6.67 2.52
CA THR A 74 22.03 -5.47 3.24
C THR A 74 20.59 -5.14 2.91
N ALA A 75 19.85 -4.63 3.89
CA ALA A 75 18.50 -4.19 3.66
C ALA A 75 18.13 -2.92 4.43
N ALA A 76 17.07 -2.26 3.95
CA ALA A 76 16.45 -1.13 4.61
C ALA A 76 14.91 -1.24 4.49
N ILE A 77 14.18 -0.65 5.45
CA ILE A 77 12.72 -0.69 5.49
C ILE A 77 12.18 0.74 5.37
N ILE A 78 11.29 0.98 4.42
CA ILE A 78 10.58 2.24 4.22
C ILE A 78 9.09 1.99 4.42
N PHE A 79 8.44 2.76 5.28
CA PHE A 79 6.97 2.76 5.34
C PHE A 79 6.43 3.86 4.43
N SER A 80 5.66 3.46 3.43
CA SER A 80 5.04 4.34 2.46
C SER A 80 3.78 4.98 3.03
N GLY A 81 3.51 6.23 2.63
CA GLY A 81 2.36 7.00 3.09
C GLY A 81 2.50 8.44 2.62
N ASN A 82 1.69 9.35 3.14
CA ASN A 82 1.80 10.75 2.77
C ASN A 82 3.20 11.26 3.16
N ASN A 83 3.64 11.03 4.40
CA ASN A 83 5.01 11.31 4.80
C ASN A 83 5.74 9.98 5.04
N PRO A 84 6.57 9.50 4.10
CA PRO A 84 7.23 8.21 4.27
C PRO A 84 8.16 8.26 5.47
N THR A 85 8.15 7.19 6.27
CA THR A 85 9.05 7.08 7.42
C THR A 85 10.17 6.10 7.09
N PHE A 86 11.36 6.47 7.55
CA PHE A 86 12.57 5.69 7.34
C PHE A 86 13.27 5.44 8.67
N PRO A 87 12.83 4.45 9.46
CA PRO A 87 13.31 4.27 10.84
C PRO A 87 14.80 3.92 10.95
N VAL A 88 15.35 3.29 9.91
CA VAL A 88 16.78 2.97 9.79
C VAL A 88 17.26 3.56 8.48
N PRO A 89 17.84 4.78 8.49
CA PRO A 89 18.11 5.53 7.27
C PRO A 89 19.37 5.07 6.53
N GLU A 90 19.61 3.76 6.46
CA GLU A 90 20.82 3.16 5.89
C GLU A 90 20.53 1.71 5.45
N LEU A 91 21.34 1.21 4.51
CA LEU A 91 21.39 -0.22 4.19
C LEU A 91 22.21 -0.94 5.27
N THR A 92 21.58 -1.87 5.99
CA THR A 92 22.22 -2.60 7.08
C THR A 92 22.12 -4.11 6.90
N GLY A 93 23.17 -4.83 7.29
CA GLY A 93 23.15 -6.30 7.43
C GLY A 93 22.62 -6.77 8.79
N ASP A 94 22.34 -5.86 9.72
CA ASP A 94 21.82 -6.20 11.04
C ASP A 94 20.33 -6.56 10.98
N LYS A 95 20.06 -7.85 10.79
CA LYS A 95 18.70 -8.40 10.80
C LYS A 95 17.94 -8.07 12.08
N ASN A 96 18.59 -8.10 13.24
CA ASN A 96 17.90 -7.86 14.52
C ASN A 96 17.41 -6.41 14.61
N ARG A 97 18.17 -5.45 14.07
CA ARG A 97 17.75 -4.05 13.98
C ARG A 97 16.52 -3.91 13.08
N LEU A 98 16.51 -4.56 11.92
CA LEU A 98 15.37 -4.54 10.99
C LEU A 98 14.11 -5.20 11.59
N LEU A 99 14.26 -6.35 12.24
CA LEU A 99 13.14 -7.06 12.89
C LEU A 99 12.51 -6.25 14.04
N LYS A 100 13.34 -5.52 14.81
CA LYS A 100 12.84 -4.61 15.85
C LYS A 100 11.98 -3.47 15.28
N VAL A 101 12.35 -2.94 14.11
CA VAL A 101 11.57 -1.91 13.42
C VAL A 101 10.18 -2.44 13.06
N LEU A 102 10.11 -3.64 12.47
CA LEU A 102 8.83 -4.27 12.12
C LEU A 102 7.95 -4.53 13.35
N LYS A 103 8.55 -4.99 14.46
CA LYS A 103 7.80 -5.27 15.69
C LYS A 103 7.18 -4.02 16.31
N ASN A 104 7.83 -2.87 16.18
CA ASN A 104 7.41 -1.62 16.80
C ASN A 104 6.62 -0.70 15.85
N SER A 105 6.36 -1.14 14.61
CA SER A 105 5.65 -0.31 13.64
C SER A 105 4.13 -0.43 13.78
N GLU A 106 3.46 0.71 13.72
CA GLU A 106 2.01 0.81 13.62
C GLU A 106 1.63 1.51 12.30
N ASN A 107 0.47 1.19 11.73
CA ASN A 107 0.00 1.85 10.51
C ASN A 107 -0.36 3.31 10.81
N SER A 108 0.10 4.23 9.96
CA SER A 108 -0.06 5.68 10.12
C SER A 108 -1.38 6.26 9.57
N TRP A 109 -2.34 5.43 9.12
CA TRP A 109 -3.65 5.85 8.60
C TRP A 109 -3.54 6.89 7.46
N SER A 110 -2.47 6.82 6.69
CA SER A 110 -2.10 7.90 5.77
C SER A 110 -2.74 7.74 4.39
N ARG A 111 -2.83 8.84 3.62
CA ARG A 111 -3.05 8.74 2.17
C ARG A 111 -1.80 8.18 1.49
N GLY A 112 -1.98 7.49 0.38
CA GLY A 112 -0.87 7.01 -0.43
C GLY A 112 -0.18 8.15 -1.17
N ASN A 113 1.14 8.26 -1.01
CA ASN A 113 2.00 8.98 -1.95
C ASN A 113 3.31 8.17 -2.12
N PRO A 114 3.25 7.05 -2.85
CA PRO A 114 4.37 6.12 -2.96
C PRO A 114 5.59 6.72 -3.68
N ILE A 115 5.41 7.76 -4.49
CA ILE A 115 6.47 8.38 -5.30
C ILE A 115 7.68 8.75 -4.43
N ARG A 116 7.45 9.36 -3.26
CA ARG A 116 8.55 9.72 -2.34
C ARG A 116 9.29 8.51 -1.81
N SER A 117 8.56 7.46 -1.39
CA SER A 117 9.12 6.21 -0.89
C SER A 117 10.01 5.52 -1.94
N PHE A 118 9.52 5.50 -3.19
CA PHE A 118 10.26 4.92 -4.31
C PHE A 118 11.51 5.74 -4.66
N ASN A 119 11.42 7.08 -4.70
CA ASN A 119 12.60 7.93 -4.94
C ASN A 119 13.68 7.72 -3.87
N MET A 120 13.29 7.69 -2.59
CA MET A 120 14.20 7.38 -1.49
C MET A 120 14.86 6.00 -1.65
N ALA A 121 14.09 5.00 -2.10
CA ALA A 121 14.61 3.68 -2.38
C ALA A 121 15.64 3.69 -3.51
N PHE A 122 15.36 4.39 -4.62
CA PHE A 122 16.29 4.50 -5.74
C PHE A 122 17.58 5.21 -5.35
N ASP A 123 17.50 6.32 -4.61
CA ASP A 123 18.68 7.05 -4.15
C ASP A 123 19.60 6.16 -3.31
N LEU A 124 19.02 5.42 -2.36
CA LEU A 124 19.77 4.53 -1.49
C LEU A 124 20.38 3.35 -2.25
N LEU A 125 19.65 2.71 -3.17
CA LEU A 125 20.18 1.62 -3.99
C LEU A 125 21.22 2.08 -5.00
N ASN A 126 21.08 3.29 -5.56
CA ASN A 126 22.07 3.84 -6.48
C ASN A 126 23.41 4.10 -5.78
N SER A 127 23.39 4.48 -4.49
CA SER A 127 24.59 4.61 -3.67
C SER A 127 25.23 3.27 -3.25
N SER A 128 24.52 2.14 -3.40
CA SER A 128 25.03 0.82 -3.04
C SER A 128 26.02 0.27 -4.08
N GLY A 129 27.10 -0.34 -3.59
CA GLY A 129 28.06 -1.12 -4.38
C GLY A 129 27.65 -2.59 -4.61
N ALA A 130 26.45 -2.99 -4.20
CA ALA A 130 25.94 -4.35 -4.42
C ALA A 130 25.67 -4.62 -5.90
N LEU A 131 26.00 -5.86 -6.34
CA LEU A 131 25.71 -6.34 -7.69
C LEU A 131 24.20 -6.53 -7.90
N ASN A 132 23.51 -7.01 -6.86
CA ASN A 132 22.08 -7.23 -6.87
C ASN A 132 21.38 -6.08 -6.13
N LYS A 133 20.47 -5.39 -6.80
CA LYS A 133 19.69 -4.27 -6.24
C LYS A 133 18.21 -4.58 -6.40
N GLU A 134 17.49 -4.67 -5.28
CA GLU A 134 16.12 -5.16 -5.25
C GLU A 134 15.22 -4.25 -4.42
N ILE A 135 13.99 -4.04 -4.89
CA ILE A 135 12.93 -3.37 -4.14
C ILE A 135 11.79 -4.37 -3.98
N TYR A 136 11.39 -4.64 -2.74
CA TYR A 136 10.19 -5.39 -2.40
C TYR A 136 9.11 -4.40 -2.00
N TYR A 137 8.04 -4.29 -2.78
CA TYR A 137 6.90 -3.42 -2.46
C TYR A 137 5.70 -4.24 -1.99
N LEU A 138 5.35 -4.12 -0.71
CA LEU A 138 4.27 -4.85 -0.07
C LEU A 138 3.04 -3.95 0.02
N THR A 139 2.02 -4.24 -0.76
CA THR A 139 0.80 -3.41 -0.88
C THR A 139 -0.41 -4.27 -1.13
N ASP A 140 -1.59 -3.74 -0.89
CA ASP A 140 -2.86 -4.34 -1.29
C ASP A 140 -3.22 -4.03 -2.76
N GLY A 141 -2.45 -3.16 -3.42
CA GLY A 141 -2.61 -2.79 -4.81
C GLY A 141 -3.73 -1.80 -5.09
N ALA A 142 -4.18 -1.03 -4.10
CA ALA A 142 -5.12 0.07 -4.33
C ALA A 142 -4.53 1.10 -5.32
N SER A 143 -5.39 1.81 -6.08
CA SER A 143 -4.95 2.75 -7.12
C SER A 143 -3.93 3.78 -6.64
N ASN A 144 -4.09 4.28 -5.40
CA ASN A 144 -3.19 5.29 -4.80
C ASN A 144 -1.95 4.70 -4.13
N ALA A 145 -1.83 3.38 -4.08
CA ALA A 145 -0.67 2.68 -3.57
C ALA A 145 0.43 2.61 -4.65
N PHE A 146 0.09 2.70 -5.93
CA PHE A 146 1.08 2.73 -7.01
C PHE A 146 1.45 4.15 -7.42
N PRO A 147 2.74 4.43 -7.69
CA PRO A 147 3.14 5.69 -8.30
C PRO A 147 2.70 5.72 -9.78
N ASP A 148 2.10 6.84 -10.22
CA ASP A 148 1.63 7.04 -11.60
C ASP A 148 2.77 6.91 -12.64
N SER A 149 3.98 7.34 -12.25
CA SER A 149 5.20 7.12 -13.01
C SER A 149 6.38 7.02 -12.07
N ILE A 150 7.27 6.08 -12.36
CA ILE A 150 8.57 5.94 -11.71
C ILE A 150 9.61 6.29 -12.77
N ASN A 151 10.28 7.43 -12.60
CA ASN A 151 11.46 7.76 -13.41
C ASN A 151 12.68 7.06 -12.80
N ASN A 152 12.78 5.74 -13.00
CA ASN A 152 14.03 5.02 -12.71
C ASN A 152 14.82 4.85 -14.00
N THR A 153 15.98 5.49 -14.08
CA THR A 153 16.90 5.38 -15.21
C THR A 153 17.87 4.20 -15.07
N ASN A 154 17.84 3.47 -13.95
CA ASN A 154 18.74 2.37 -13.67
C ASN A 154 18.03 1.01 -13.82
N GLU A 155 18.25 0.39 -14.98
CA GLU A 155 17.70 -0.94 -15.34
C GLU A 155 18.23 -2.07 -14.43
N SER A 156 19.27 -1.83 -13.62
CA SER A 156 19.84 -2.85 -12.72
C SER A 156 19.00 -3.10 -11.47
N ILE A 157 17.99 -2.27 -11.18
CA ILE A 157 17.14 -2.38 -9.99
C ILE A 157 15.92 -3.23 -10.32
N ARG A 158 15.77 -4.36 -9.62
CA ARG A 158 14.61 -5.26 -9.76
C ARG A 158 13.51 -4.86 -8.78
N LEU A 159 12.29 -4.67 -9.28
CA LEU A 159 11.10 -4.41 -8.45
C LEU A 159 10.24 -5.67 -8.34
N TYR A 160 9.96 -6.08 -7.11
CA TYR A 160 9.06 -7.16 -6.76
C TYR A 160 7.86 -6.60 -6.00
N THR A 161 6.68 -6.62 -6.61
CA THR A 161 5.44 -6.24 -5.93
C THR A 161 4.78 -7.47 -5.31
N ILE A 162 4.50 -7.41 -4.02
CA ILE A 162 3.80 -8.44 -3.26
C ILE A 162 2.42 -7.89 -2.95
N LEU A 163 1.42 -8.42 -3.65
CA LEU A 163 0.02 -8.08 -3.44
C LEU A 163 -0.52 -8.82 -2.21
N LEU A 164 -1.15 -8.07 -1.30
CA LEU A 164 -1.67 -8.54 -0.03
C LEU A 164 -3.19 -8.39 0.02
N GLY A 165 -3.86 -9.46 0.41
CA GLY A 165 -5.32 -9.52 0.49
C GLY A 165 -5.94 -10.30 -0.66
N PRO A 166 -7.27 -10.40 -0.69
CA PRO A 166 -7.97 -11.17 -1.71
C PRO A 166 -7.84 -10.50 -3.08
N GLU A 167 -7.79 -11.32 -4.13
CA GLU A 167 -7.72 -10.86 -5.54
C GLU A 167 -8.95 -10.02 -5.94
N LYS A 168 -10.07 -10.19 -5.21
CA LYS A 168 -11.25 -9.33 -5.27
C LYS A 168 -11.56 -8.78 -3.88
N ARG A 169 -11.72 -7.46 -3.78
CA ARG A 169 -12.22 -6.81 -2.57
C ARG A 169 -13.74 -6.70 -2.68
N GLU A 170 -14.44 -7.49 -1.88
CA GLU A 170 -15.90 -7.49 -1.87
C GLU A 170 -16.44 -6.16 -1.30
N GLY A 171 -15.79 -5.61 -0.28
CA GLY A 171 -16.19 -4.37 0.39
C GLY A 171 -15.61 -3.07 -0.20
N SER A 172 -16.34 -1.97 -0.01
CA SER A 172 -15.95 -0.60 -0.40
C SER A 172 -15.21 0.13 0.73
N VAL A 173 -14.32 1.09 0.42
CA VAL A 173 -13.47 1.78 1.43
C VAL A 173 -13.52 3.30 1.24
N ILE A 174 -13.72 4.09 2.32
CA ILE A 174 -13.50 5.54 2.33
C ILE A 174 -12.02 5.82 2.10
N GLU A 175 -11.74 6.19 0.86
CA GLU A 175 -10.43 6.67 0.43
C GLU A 175 -10.10 8.00 1.09
N ASP A 176 -11.10 8.89 1.21
CA ASP A 176 -10.85 10.25 1.62
C ASP A 176 -12.03 11.07 2.17
N ILE A 177 -11.70 12.08 2.99
CA ILE A 177 -12.61 13.16 3.40
C ILE A 177 -11.87 14.48 3.21
N ASN A 178 -12.34 15.30 2.28
CA ASN A 178 -11.80 16.64 2.01
C ASN A 178 -12.80 17.71 2.43
N LEU A 179 -12.30 18.76 3.07
CA LEU A 179 -13.03 20.00 3.22
C LEU A 179 -13.06 20.73 1.86
N VAL A 180 -14.24 20.98 1.32
CA VAL A 180 -14.42 21.68 0.03
C VAL A 180 -14.31 23.19 0.23
N ASP A 181 -14.86 23.69 1.33
CA ASP A 181 -14.88 25.13 1.62
C ASP A 181 -13.54 25.61 2.18
N LYS A 182 -13.04 26.72 1.64
CA LYS A 182 -11.75 27.30 2.06
C LYS A 182 -11.82 28.06 3.40
N LEU A 183 -13.03 28.40 3.87
CA LEU A 183 -13.24 29.21 5.06
C LEU A 183 -14.16 28.49 6.05
N LEU A 184 -13.60 28.10 7.19
CA LEU A 184 -14.34 27.56 8.32
C LEU A 184 -14.73 28.70 9.27
N ALA A 185 -15.97 28.69 9.71
CA ALA A 185 -16.53 29.74 10.56
C ALA A 185 -17.75 29.20 11.33
N PRO A 186 -17.95 29.58 12.60
CA PRO A 186 -19.19 29.28 13.31
C PRO A 186 -20.40 29.86 12.56
N GLY A 187 -21.49 29.12 12.52
CA GLY A 187 -22.72 29.47 11.81
C GLY A 187 -22.65 29.41 10.28
N LYS A 188 -21.49 29.11 9.67
CA LYS A 188 -21.36 28.95 8.21
C LYS A 188 -21.45 27.50 7.79
N LYS A 189 -22.29 27.25 6.78
CA LYS A 189 -22.36 25.94 6.13
C LYS A 189 -21.00 25.58 5.54
N THR A 190 -20.54 24.40 5.92
CA THR A 190 -19.26 23.82 5.54
C THR A 190 -19.52 22.48 4.84
N THR A 191 -18.96 22.28 3.65
CA THR A 191 -19.13 21.08 2.84
C THR A 191 -17.87 20.22 2.85
N PHE A 192 -18.07 18.91 3.03
CA PHE A 192 -17.06 17.87 3.01
C PHE A 192 -17.35 16.91 1.87
N ARG A 193 -16.34 16.71 1.01
CA ARG A 193 -16.37 15.67 -0.02
C ARG A 193 -15.81 14.40 0.56
N VAL A 194 -16.63 13.36 0.60
CA VAL A 194 -16.23 12.02 1.01
C VAL A 194 -16.06 11.18 -0.25
N SER A 195 -14.86 10.65 -0.46
CA SER A 195 -14.53 9.77 -1.60
C SER A 195 -14.34 8.34 -1.11
N ALA A 196 -14.88 7.40 -1.87
CA ALA A 196 -14.85 5.99 -1.55
C ALA A 196 -14.49 5.17 -2.79
N LEU A 197 -13.61 4.18 -2.62
CA LEU A 197 -13.33 3.16 -3.60
C LEU A 197 -14.41 2.10 -3.55
N ALA A 198 -15.14 1.92 -4.65
CA ALA A 198 -16.17 0.90 -4.77
C ALA A 198 -15.59 -0.52 -4.80
N GLY A 199 -16.08 -1.37 -3.90
CA GLY A 199 -15.84 -2.82 -3.92
C GLY A 199 -16.55 -3.51 -5.09
N SER A 200 -16.20 -4.78 -5.33
CA SER A 200 -16.81 -5.61 -6.38
C SER A 200 -18.16 -6.20 -5.99
N GLU A 201 -18.40 -6.31 -4.68
CA GLU A 201 -19.66 -6.56 -3.98
C GLU A 201 -20.89 -5.75 -4.38
N GLY A 202 -21.98 -6.24 -4.99
CA GLY A 202 -23.25 -5.49 -5.09
C GLY A 202 -23.25 -4.18 -5.93
N ASN A 203 -24.39 -3.45 -5.95
CA ASN A 203 -24.61 -2.28 -6.83
C ASN A 203 -24.76 -0.93 -6.10
N GLU A 204 -24.90 -0.95 -4.78
CA GLU A 204 -25.10 0.25 -3.97
C GLU A 204 -24.29 0.15 -2.67
N MET A 205 -23.87 1.30 -2.16
CA MET A 205 -23.23 1.40 -0.85
C MET A 205 -23.75 2.62 -0.09
N ASP A 206 -23.90 2.46 1.22
CA ASP A 206 -24.30 3.53 2.11
C ASP A 206 -23.07 4.16 2.76
N ILE A 207 -22.89 5.47 2.56
CA ILE A 207 -21.91 6.28 3.29
C ILE A 207 -22.66 7.04 4.39
N GLU A 208 -22.25 6.85 5.64
CA GLU A 208 -22.74 7.60 6.80
C GLU A 208 -21.68 8.63 7.24
N PHE A 209 -22.10 9.86 7.54
CA PHE A 209 -21.24 10.97 7.93
C PHE A 209 -21.52 11.41 9.36
N PHE A 210 -20.47 11.62 10.14
CA PHE A 210 -20.52 11.90 11.57
C PHE A 210 -19.67 13.10 11.95
N VAL A 211 -20.17 13.84 12.94
CA VAL A 211 -19.48 14.96 13.57
C VAL A 211 -19.55 14.77 15.08
N ASN A 212 -18.39 14.76 15.75
CA ASN A 212 -18.27 14.57 17.20
C ASN A 212 -19.01 13.32 17.74
N GLY A 213 -19.05 12.25 16.93
CA GLY A 213 -19.71 10.99 17.29
C GLY A 213 -21.19 10.91 16.93
N GLU A 214 -21.81 12.02 16.53
CA GLU A 214 -23.21 12.06 16.11
C GLU A 214 -23.35 11.95 14.60
N ARG A 215 -24.28 11.11 14.12
CA ARG A 215 -24.55 10.99 12.68
C ARG A 215 -25.25 12.24 12.18
N LYS A 216 -24.62 12.96 11.25
CA LYS A 216 -25.17 14.18 10.62
C LYS A 216 -25.68 13.94 9.20
N GLY A 217 -25.30 12.84 8.55
CA GLY A 217 -25.77 12.52 7.20
C GLY A 217 -25.67 11.04 6.84
N LYS A 218 -26.42 10.66 5.82
CA LYS A 218 -26.32 9.38 5.11
C LYS A 218 -26.58 9.62 3.62
N ALA A 219 -25.81 8.99 2.75
CA ALA A 219 -26.03 8.99 1.32
C ALA A 219 -25.84 7.58 0.77
N SER A 220 -26.71 7.17 -0.15
CA SER A 220 -26.60 5.92 -0.88
C SER A 220 -26.06 6.21 -2.28
N VAL A 221 -25.01 5.51 -2.67
CA VAL A 221 -24.27 5.76 -3.91
C VAL A 221 -24.24 4.50 -4.75
N ILE A 222 -24.64 4.61 -6.02
CA ILE A 222 -24.54 3.53 -6.99
C ILE A 222 -23.07 3.29 -7.28
N LYS A 223 -22.60 2.06 -7.06
CA LYS A 223 -21.22 1.68 -7.30
C LYS A 223 -21.02 1.02 -8.66
N ARG A 224 -19.84 1.25 -9.21
CA ARG A 224 -19.26 0.47 -10.30
C ARG A 224 -17.90 0.02 -9.80
N SER A 225 -17.69 -1.29 -9.75
CA SER A 225 -16.47 -1.91 -9.21
C SER A 225 -15.21 -1.21 -9.70
N GLY A 226 -14.30 -0.87 -8.77
CA GLY A 226 -13.02 -0.22 -9.08
C GLY A 226 -13.06 1.28 -9.34
N ASN A 227 -14.25 1.90 -9.38
CA ASN A 227 -14.35 3.36 -9.49
C ASN A 227 -14.27 4.03 -8.12
N ILE A 228 -13.65 5.21 -8.10
CA ILE A 228 -13.80 6.15 -7.01
C ILE A 228 -15.14 6.86 -7.19
N VAL A 229 -15.99 6.79 -6.17
CA VAL A 229 -17.26 7.51 -6.12
C VAL A 229 -17.25 8.45 -4.93
N GLY A 230 -17.84 9.63 -5.10
CA GLY A 230 -17.84 10.66 -4.08
C GLY A 230 -19.24 11.15 -3.76
N THR A 231 -19.44 11.60 -2.53
CA THR A 231 -20.65 12.30 -2.10
C THR A 231 -20.28 13.46 -1.19
N ASP A 232 -21.08 14.51 -1.22
CA ASP A 232 -20.84 15.73 -0.45
C ASP A 232 -21.80 15.78 0.75
N PHE A 233 -21.24 15.91 1.95
CA PHE A 233 -21.99 16.18 3.17
C PHE A 233 -21.79 17.61 3.60
N SER A 234 -22.80 18.21 4.22
CA SER A 234 -22.70 19.56 4.76
C SER A 234 -23.01 19.59 6.25
N TYR A 235 -22.27 20.42 6.98
CA TYR A 235 -22.47 20.66 8.39
C TYR A 235 -22.30 22.16 8.69
N ILE A 236 -23.03 22.67 9.67
CA ILE A 236 -22.88 24.05 10.16
C ILE A 236 -22.26 23.95 11.55
N PRO A 237 -20.97 24.29 11.72
CA PRO A 237 -20.36 24.33 13.04
C PRO A 237 -21.04 25.40 13.89
N GLU A 238 -21.53 25.03 15.06
CA GLU A 238 -22.26 25.96 15.94
C GLU A 238 -21.29 26.88 16.70
N ASN A 239 -20.18 26.31 17.15
CA ASN A 239 -19.17 26.98 17.97
C ASN A 239 -17.79 26.89 17.33
N GLU A 240 -16.87 27.73 17.80
CA GLU A 240 -15.45 27.58 17.53
C GLU A 240 -14.86 26.34 18.21
N GLY A 241 -13.68 25.92 17.75
CA GLY A 241 -12.93 24.81 18.33
C GLY A 241 -12.78 23.61 17.41
N TRP A 242 -12.40 22.48 18.00
CA TRP A 242 -12.05 21.27 17.26
C TRP A 242 -13.27 20.38 17.02
N TYR A 243 -13.41 19.91 15.79
CA TYR A 243 -14.44 18.95 15.39
C TYR A 243 -13.81 17.67 14.86
N SER A 244 -14.28 16.53 15.36
CA SER A 244 -13.95 15.20 14.87
C SER A 244 -14.94 14.82 13.79
N ILE A 245 -14.50 14.76 12.54
CA ILE A 245 -15.32 14.44 11.39
C ILE A 245 -14.95 13.05 10.92
N TYR A 246 -15.91 12.14 10.77
CA TYR A 246 -15.63 10.85 10.18
C TYR A 246 -16.76 10.34 9.30
N ALA A 247 -16.41 9.51 8.31
CA ALA A 247 -17.36 8.81 7.48
C ALA A 247 -17.19 7.31 7.64
N THR A 248 -18.24 6.55 7.39
CA THR A 248 -18.20 5.09 7.40
C THR A 248 -19.06 4.48 6.31
N ILE A 249 -18.65 3.31 5.82
CA ILE A 249 -19.41 2.53 4.84
C ILE A 249 -20.18 1.41 5.55
N ARG A 250 -21.46 1.30 5.23
CA ARG A 250 -22.29 0.11 5.52
C ARG A 250 -22.62 -0.59 4.22
N ASP A 251 -21.84 -1.62 3.89
CA ASP A 251 -22.13 -2.50 2.75
C ASP A 251 -22.41 -3.95 3.19
N GLY A 252 -22.30 -4.25 4.50
CA GLY A 252 -22.55 -5.59 5.05
C GLY A 252 -21.37 -6.55 4.91
N TYR A 253 -20.25 -6.12 4.30
CA TYR A 253 -19.07 -6.95 4.08
C TYR A 253 -17.92 -6.64 5.06
N PHE A 254 -18.08 -5.61 5.91
CA PHE A 254 -17.13 -5.28 6.99
C PHE A 254 -17.75 -5.49 8.38
N GLU A 255 -17.10 -6.28 9.25
CA GLU A 255 -17.55 -6.54 10.63
C GLU A 255 -17.49 -5.31 11.55
N THR A 256 -16.65 -4.34 11.19
CA THR A 256 -16.74 -2.96 11.70
C THR A 256 -16.68 -2.07 10.47
N GLY A 257 -17.83 -1.52 10.07
CA GLY A 257 -17.93 -0.66 8.88
C GLY A 257 -16.73 0.26 8.77
N GLU A 258 -16.05 0.22 7.62
CA GLU A 258 -14.81 0.96 7.39
C GLU A 258 -15.02 2.43 7.78
N LYS A 259 -14.06 3.03 8.51
CA LYS A 259 -14.18 4.40 9.05
C LYS A 259 -12.96 5.24 8.73
N ARG A 260 -13.17 6.44 8.20
CA ARG A 260 -12.12 7.44 8.02
C ARG A 260 -12.43 8.69 8.81
N ARG A 261 -11.46 9.20 9.57
CA ARG A 261 -11.59 10.41 10.39
C ARG A 261 -10.61 11.49 9.96
N ILE A 262 -11.08 12.73 9.99
CA ILE A 262 -10.26 13.94 9.96
C ILE A 262 -10.61 14.80 11.18
N THR A 263 -9.74 15.74 11.52
CA THR A 263 -10.02 16.73 12.54
C THR A 263 -9.87 18.10 11.92
N ILE A 264 -10.85 18.98 12.17
CA ILE A 264 -10.82 20.36 11.72
C ILE A 264 -10.88 21.31 12.91
N HIS A 265 -10.31 22.50 12.76
CA HIS A 265 -10.40 23.57 13.73
C HIS A 265 -11.21 24.72 13.14
N VAL A 266 -12.32 25.07 13.78
CA VAL A 266 -13.13 26.23 13.45
C VAL A 266 -12.61 27.42 14.26
N PRO A 267 -12.05 28.46 13.61
CA PRO A 267 -11.42 29.57 14.31
C PRO A 267 -12.45 30.47 15.00
N HIS A 268 -11.99 31.16 16.05
CA HIS A 268 -12.70 32.32 16.61
C HIS A 268 -12.73 33.44 15.57
N ILE A 269 -13.92 33.97 15.29
CA ILE A 269 -14.07 35.16 14.44
C ILE A 269 -14.11 36.36 15.37
N VAL A 270 -13.08 37.20 15.29
CA VAL A 270 -13.03 38.51 15.98
C VAL A 270 -13.74 39.54 15.11
#